data_AF-A0A699JQP8-F1
#
_entry.id   AF-A0A699JQP8-F1
#
_cell.length_a   1.000
_cell.length_b   1.000
_cell.length_c   1.000
_cell.angle_alpha   90.00
_cell.angle_beta   90.00
_cell.angle_gamma   90.00
#
_symmetry.space_group_name_H-M   'P 1'
#
loop_
_entity.id
_entity.type
_entity.pdbx_description
1 polymer ?
#
loop_
_entity_poly.entity_id
_entity_poly.type
_entity_poly.pdbx_seq_one_letter_code
_entity_poly.pdbx_strand_id
1 'polypeptide(L)'
;MSRPTAAVQQLSRQKMLKSPLLVLPEYVCIWELEAPISRDEIHRAVWDCGENKSPRPDSFTFEFSRRFWNIVGPDLCLAVEWFFHHASFHVGCNSSFIALIPKTLNLKSVGE
;
A
#
# COMPACT_ATOMS: atom_id res chain seq x y z
N MET A 1 -57.37 -7.77 12.84
CA MET A 1 -56.08 -8.48 13.07
C MET A 1 -55.09 -8.00 12.02
N SER A 2 -54.30 -6.96 12.32
CA SER A 2 -53.28 -6.42 11.42
C SER A 2 -52.00 -6.15 12.19
N ARG A 3 -50.90 -6.55 11.57
CA ARG A 3 -49.56 -6.79 12.13
C ARG A 3 -48.81 -5.48 12.43
N PRO A 4 -48.06 -5.37 13.54
CA PRO A 4 -47.14 -4.26 13.77
C PRO A 4 -45.78 -4.54 13.12
N THR A 5 -45.61 -4.23 11.83
CA THR A 5 -44.33 -4.44 11.11
C THR A 5 -43.39 -3.23 11.18
N ALA A 6 -43.84 -2.06 11.65
CA ALA A 6 -43.01 -0.86 11.66
C ALA A 6 -41.97 -0.79 12.81
N ALA A 7 -42.22 -1.46 13.94
CA ALA A 7 -41.37 -1.33 15.13
C ALA A 7 -40.07 -2.16 15.08
N VAL A 8 -40.03 -3.25 14.30
CA VAL A 8 -38.84 -4.12 14.21
C VAL A 8 -37.74 -3.48 13.36
N GLN A 9 -38.10 -2.69 12.35
CA GLN A 9 -37.15 -2.06 11.44
C GLN A 9 -36.34 -0.92 12.12
N GLN A 10 -36.95 -0.20 13.07
CA GLN A 10 -36.27 0.89 13.79
C GLN A 10 -35.29 0.38 14.85
N LEU A 11 -35.61 -0.72 15.55
CA LEU A 11 -34.71 -1.28 16.57
C LEU A 11 -33.40 -1.81 15.96
N SER A 12 -33.44 -2.31 14.72
CA SER A 12 -32.26 -2.80 13.99
C SER A 12 -31.27 -1.66 13.65
N ARG A 13 -31.78 -0.49 13.23
CA ARG A 13 -30.93 0.69 12.96
C ARG A 13 -30.33 1.32 14.22
N GLN A 14 -31.05 1.30 15.35
CA GLN A 14 -30.54 1.89 16.59
C GLN A 14 -29.58 0.98 17.37
N LYS A 15 -29.52 -0.32 17.05
CA LYS A 15 -28.60 -1.26 17.73
C LYS A 15 -27.17 -1.25 17.14
N MET A 16 -26.98 -0.71 15.93
CA MET A 16 -25.65 -0.59 15.30
C MET A 16 -24.84 0.64 15.73
N LEU A 17 -25.47 1.64 16.36
CA LEU A 17 -24.79 2.86 16.83
C LEU A 17 -24.37 2.81 18.30
N LYS A 18 -24.62 1.70 19.00
CA LYS A 18 -24.20 1.50 20.41
C LYS A 18 -23.44 0.19 20.64
N SER A 19 -22.96 -0.45 19.60
CA SER A 19 -21.93 -1.48 19.76
C SER A 19 -20.59 -0.77 19.92
N PRO A 20 -19.90 -0.87 21.07
CA PRO A 20 -18.48 -0.58 21.11
C PRO A 20 -17.82 -1.66 20.25
N LEU A 21 -17.64 -1.33 18.97
CA LEU A 21 -16.92 -2.19 18.04
C LEU A 21 -15.48 -2.27 18.56
N LEU A 22 -15.24 -3.36 19.28
CA LEU A 22 -14.00 -4.12 19.36
C LEU A 22 -12.73 -3.27 19.36
N VAL A 23 -12.16 -3.11 20.55
CA VAL A 23 -10.76 -2.72 20.74
C VAL A 23 -9.88 -3.74 19.98
N LEU A 24 -9.48 -3.39 18.76
CA LEU A 24 -8.45 -4.09 18.00
C LEU A 24 -7.08 -3.60 18.51
N PRO A 25 -6.04 -4.46 18.58
CA PRO A 25 -4.78 -4.11 19.24
C PRO A 25 -3.94 -3.05 18.53
N GLU A 26 -4.36 -2.53 17.38
CA GLU A 26 -3.64 -1.51 16.63
C GLU A 26 -4.65 -0.51 16.06
N TYR A 27 -5.08 0.46 16.87
CA TYR A 27 -5.67 1.68 16.35
C TYR A 27 -4.55 2.47 15.67
N VAL A 28 -4.30 2.21 14.38
CA VAL A 28 -3.70 3.23 13.52
C VAL A 28 -4.58 4.45 13.67
N CYS A 29 -3.98 5.51 14.18
CA CYS A 29 -4.69 6.74 14.40
C CYS A 29 -5.06 7.31 13.03
N ILE A 30 -6.36 7.42 12.73
CA ILE A 30 -6.83 7.91 11.41
C ILE A 30 -6.20 9.26 11.06
N TRP A 31 -5.92 10.08 12.08
CA TRP A 31 -5.24 11.37 11.94
C TRP A 31 -3.78 11.27 11.48
N GLU A 32 -3.07 10.15 11.72
CA GLU A 32 -1.71 9.92 11.21
C GLU A 32 -1.71 9.69 9.69
N LEU A 33 -2.78 9.10 9.15
CA LEU A 33 -2.90 8.85 7.71
C LEU A 33 -3.21 10.12 6.92
N GLU A 34 -3.87 11.09 7.55
CA GLU A 34 -4.21 12.39 6.96
C GLU A 34 -3.09 13.43 7.14
N ALA A 35 -2.03 13.10 7.90
CA ALA A 35 -0.91 14.00 8.11
C ALA A 35 -0.13 14.24 6.80
N PRO A 36 0.45 15.44 6.61
CA PRO A 36 1.33 15.70 5.47
C PRO A 36 2.53 14.74 5.45
N ILE A 37 2.82 14.16 4.28
CA ILE A 37 3.98 13.30 4.09
C ILE A 37 5.28 14.09 4.32
N SER A 38 6.20 13.51 5.09
CA SER A 38 7.53 14.08 5.35
C SER A 38 8.62 13.39 4.54
N ARG A 39 9.72 14.11 4.27
CA ARG A 39 10.88 13.54 3.56
C ARG A 39 11.54 12.40 4.33
N ASP A 40 11.49 12.43 5.66
CA ASP A 40 12.01 11.36 6.51
C ASP A 40 11.15 10.09 6.40
N GLU A 41 9.83 10.22 6.24
CA GLU A 41 8.97 9.06 5.94
C GLU A 41 9.28 8.47 4.57
N ILE A 42 9.48 9.32 3.56
CA ILE A 42 9.83 8.87 2.20
C ILE A 42 11.19 8.14 2.22
N HIS A 43 12.18 8.70 2.91
CA HIS A 43 13.49 8.08 3.06
C HIS A 43 13.40 6.73 3.78
N ARG A 44 12.69 6.67 4.91
CA ARG A 44 12.48 5.41 5.67
C ARG A 44 11.78 4.36 4.82
N ALA A 45 10.71 4.73 4.11
CA ALA A 45 10.00 3.80 3.22
C ALA A 45 10.91 3.20 2.13
N VAL A 46 11.85 3.98 1.59
CA VAL A 46 12.83 3.50 0.61
C VAL A 46 13.86 2.55 1.25
N TRP A 47 14.23 2.78 2.51
CA TRP A 47 15.18 1.93 3.24
C TRP A 47 14.57 0.64 3.77
N ASP A 48 13.30 0.68 4.15
CA ASP A 48 12.53 -0.48 4.62
C ASP A 48 12.13 -1.41 3.47
N CYS A 49 12.24 -0.94 2.22
CA CYS A 49 12.08 -1.79 1.04
C CYS A 49 13.26 -2.76 0.89
N GLY A 50 12.95 -4.07 0.86
CA GLY A 50 13.95 -5.12 0.66
C GLY A 50 14.76 -4.94 -0.63
N GLU A 51 16.06 -5.24 -0.54
CA GLU A 51 17.06 -5.02 -1.59
C GLU A 51 16.83 -5.92 -2.80
N ASN A 52 16.33 -7.13 -2.54
CA ASN A 52 16.34 -8.24 -3.47
C ASN A 52 14.93 -8.48 -4.03
N LYS A 53 14.43 -7.54 -4.85
CA LYS A 53 13.29 -7.82 -5.74
C LYS A 53 13.84 -8.28 -7.09
N SER A 54 13.17 -9.27 -7.69
CA SER A 54 13.57 -9.90 -8.95
C SER A 54 13.96 -8.83 -9.98
N PRO A 55 15.18 -8.85 -10.54
CA PRO A 55 15.65 -7.83 -11.47
C PRO A 55 14.79 -7.89 -12.72
N ARG A 56 13.91 -6.90 -12.82
CA ARG A 56 13.07 -6.68 -13.99
C ARG A 56 13.94 -6.12 -15.13
N PRO A 57 13.61 -6.38 -16.40
CA PRO A 57 14.40 -5.91 -17.55
C PRO A 57 14.71 -4.40 -17.64
N ASP A 58 14.03 -3.55 -16.86
CA ASP A 58 14.18 -2.08 -16.88
C ASP A 58 14.80 -1.56 -15.56
N SER A 59 15.95 -2.11 -15.17
CA SER A 59 16.42 -2.27 -13.79
C SER A 59 16.77 -0.98 -13.02
N PHE A 60 15.76 -0.34 -12.43
CA PHE A 60 15.93 0.47 -11.22
C PHE A 60 15.34 -0.27 -10.01
N THR A 61 16.20 -0.82 -9.17
CA THR A 61 15.82 -1.48 -7.91
C THR A 61 15.79 -0.47 -6.75
N PHE A 62 15.22 -0.86 -5.60
CA PHE A 62 15.37 -0.05 -4.37
C PHE A 62 16.85 0.08 -3.97
N GLU A 63 17.69 -0.90 -4.30
CA GLU A 63 19.14 -0.78 -4.14
C GLU A 63 19.73 0.38 -4.95
N PHE A 64 19.31 0.56 -6.21
CA PHE A 64 19.70 1.73 -7.02
C PHE A 64 19.30 3.03 -6.34
N SER A 65 18.03 3.15 -5.91
CA SER A 65 17.53 4.37 -5.26
C SER A 65 18.28 4.69 -3.97
N ARG A 66 18.63 3.68 -3.18
CA ARG A 66 19.45 3.85 -1.97
C ARG A 66 20.89 4.23 -2.30
N ARG A 67 21.50 3.59 -3.30
CA ARG A 67 22.89 3.83 -3.71
C ARG A 67 23.10 5.24 -4.25
N PHE A 68 22.14 5.76 -4.99
CA PHE A 68 22.21 7.08 -5.62
C PHE A 68 21.31 8.11 -4.94
N TRP A 69 20.93 7.89 -3.68
CA TRP A 69 19.98 8.75 -2.95
C TRP A 69 20.36 10.24 -2.98
N ASN A 70 21.64 10.56 -2.87
CA ASN A 70 22.12 11.96 -2.93
C ASN A 70 21.83 12.66 -4.27
N ILE A 71 21.57 11.88 -5.33
CA ILE A 71 21.23 12.36 -6.67
C ILE A 71 19.73 12.28 -6.90
N VAL A 72 19.11 11.11 -6.67
CA VAL A 72 17.70 10.86 -7.03
C VAL A 72 16.70 11.16 -5.90
N GLY A 73 17.16 11.21 -4.65
CA GLY A 73 16.32 11.41 -3.47
C GLY A 73 15.56 12.73 -3.46
N PRO A 74 16.17 13.88 -3.79
CA PRO A 74 15.46 15.15 -3.87
C PRO A 74 14.28 15.12 -4.87
N ASP A 75 14.50 14.57 -6.06
CA ASP A 75 13.47 14.46 -7.09
C ASP A 75 12.38 13.44 -6.71
N LEU A 76 12.77 12.34 -6.07
CA LEU A 76 11.82 11.35 -5.55
C LEU A 76 10.90 11.97 -4.49
N CYS A 77 11.46 12.72 -3.54
CA CYS A 77 10.68 13.42 -2.52
C CYS A 77 9.70 14.41 -3.16
N LEU A 78 10.14 15.22 -4.12
CA LEU A 78 9.28 16.15 -4.85
C LEU A 78 8.15 15.43 -5.59
N ALA A 79 8.43 14.31 -6.24
CA ALA A 79 7.42 13.53 -6.96
C ALA A 79 6.36 12.95 -6.01
N VAL A 80 6.76 12.46 -4.84
CA VAL A 80 5.84 11.94 -3.82
C VAL A 80 5.02 13.07 -3.21
N GLU A 81 5.66 14.16 -2.78
CA GLU A 81 4.97 15.36 -2.26
C GLU A 81 3.94 15.89 -3.28
N TRP A 82 4.31 15.94 -4.56
CA TRP A 82 3.42 16.34 -5.65
C TRP A 82 2.20 15.41 -5.77
N PHE A 83 2.41 14.09 -5.69
CA PHE A 83 1.34 13.11 -5.76
C PHE A 83 0.35 13.27 -4.59
N PHE A 84 0.84 13.46 -3.36
CA PHE A 84 -0.05 13.65 -2.21
C PHE A 84 -0.82 14.97 -2.28
N HIS A 85 -0.27 16.01 -2.93
CA HIS A 85 -0.96 17.29 -3.12
C HIS A 85 -1.96 17.28 -4.29
N HIS A 86 -1.66 16.58 -5.39
CA HIS A 86 -2.44 16.66 -6.64
C HIS A 86 -3.16 15.36 -7.02
N ALA A 87 -3.00 14.29 -6.23
CA ALA A 87 -3.53 12.95 -6.49
C ALA A 87 -3.22 12.41 -7.91
N SER A 88 -2.08 12.80 -8.49
CA SER A 88 -1.71 12.45 -9.87
C SER A 88 -0.20 12.25 -10.05
N PHE A 89 0.14 11.37 -10.98
CA PHE A 89 1.50 11.12 -11.46
C PHE A 89 1.63 11.47 -12.94
N HIS A 90 2.85 11.67 -13.42
CA HIS A 90 3.09 11.83 -14.85
C HIS A 90 2.73 10.54 -15.60
N VAL A 91 2.25 10.68 -16.84
CA VAL A 91 1.87 9.55 -17.70
C VAL A 91 3.09 8.63 -17.91
N GLY A 92 3.00 7.38 -17.45
CA GLY A 92 4.09 6.40 -17.54
C GLY A 92 4.69 5.99 -16.18
N CYS A 93 4.49 6.77 -15.11
CA CYS A 93 4.96 6.44 -13.75
C CYS A 93 4.52 5.07 -13.24
N ASN A 94 3.29 4.64 -13.57
CA ASN A 94 2.70 3.37 -13.12
C ASN A 94 2.73 2.30 -14.22
N SER A 95 3.70 2.37 -15.14
CA SER A 95 3.88 1.35 -16.17
C SER A 95 4.48 0.09 -15.53
N SER A 96 3.70 -0.97 -15.44
CA SER A 96 4.17 -2.28 -14.99
C SER A 96 4.18 -3.27 -16.16
N PHE A 97 5.31 -3.94 -16.40
CA PHE A 97 5.31 -5.12 -17.26
C PHE A 97 4.69 -6.32 -16.48
N ILE A 98 4.24 -7.37 -17.13
CA ILE A 98 3.78 -8.60 -16.47
C ILE A 98 4.55 -9.76 -17.10
N ALA A 99 5.27 -10.52 -16.27
CA ALA A 99 5.95 -11.73 -16.68
C ALA A 99 5.28 -12.93 -16.01
N LEU A 100 4.72 -13.84 -16.81
CA LEU A 100 4.14 -15.08 -16.31
C LEU A 100 5.26 -16.11 -16.15
N ILE A 101 5.51 -16.56 -14.92
CA ILE A 101 6.44 -17.67 -14.66
C ILE A 101 5.63 -18.97 -14.69
N PRO A 102 5.87 -19.89 -15.64
CA PRO A 102 5.16 -21.16 -15.69
C PRO A 102 5.52 -21.99 -14.46
N LYS A 103 4.51 -22.42 -13.69
CA LYS A 103 4.70 -23.38 -12.60
C LYS A 103 4.98 -24.75 -13.21
N THR A 104 6.21 -25.26 -13.06
CA THR A 104 6.56 -26.61 -13.47
C THR A 104 5.89 -27.62 -12.54
N LEU A 105 5.07 -28.52 -13.07
CA LEU A 105 4.42 -29.61 -12.32
C LEU A 105 5.37 -30.77 -11.96
N ASN A 106 6.59 -30.79 -12.52
CA ASN A 106 7.52 -31.91 -12.37
C ASN A 106 8.85 -31.43 -11.79
N LEU A 107 9.03 -31.59 -10.48
CA LEU A 107 10.33 -31.58 -9.82
C LEU A 107 11.09 -32.83 -10.28
N LYS A 108 12.09 -32.66 -11.17
CA LYS A 108 13.07 -33.72 -11.39
C LYS A 108 14.09 -33.62 -10.26
N SER A 109 14.13 -34.60 -9.37
CA SER A 109 15.23 -34.75 -8.43
C SER A 109 16.53 -34.81 -9.22
N VAL A 110 17.42 -33.83 -9.01
CA VAL A 110 18.81 -33.94 -9.43
C VAL A 110 19.41 -35.02 -8.54
N GLY A 111 19.55 -36.21 -9.11
CA GLY A 111 20.37 -37.28 -8.55
C GLY A 111 21.74 -37.21 -9.20
N GLU A 112 22.75 -37.04 -8.37
CA GLU A 112 24.04 -37.73 -8.47
C GLU A 112 24.39 -38.24 -7.06
#